data_AF-A0AAV3BM74-F1
#
_entry.id   AF-A0AAV3BM74-F1
#
_cell.length_a   1.000
_cell.length_b   1.000
_cell.length_c   1.000
_cell.angle_alpha   90.00
_cell.angle_beta   90.00
_cell.angle_gamma   90.00
#
_symmetry.space_group_name_H-M   'P 1'
#
loop_
_entity.id
_entity.type
_entity.pdbx_description
1 polymer ?
#
loop_
_entity_poly.entity_id
_entity_poly.type
_entity_poly.pdbx_seq_one_letter_code
_entity_poly.pdbx_strand_id
1 'polypeptide(L)'
;MARYERISIKKLEEKNIKGRRQEECLIPFYDCWAEILDLYGQELYGALQMKLENTIIFKIRYCKKVEELRNKENFIVEWQGRKYEIYYPDFLGYNKQFVKLKCKEVL
;
A
#
# COMPACT_ATOMS: atom_id res chain seq x y z
N MET A 1 19.94 6.47 8.82
CA MET A 1 19.99 5.08 8.30
C MET A 1 18.61 4.74 7.78
N ALA A 2 18.51 4.15 6.59
CA ALA A 2 17.21 3.68 6.07
C ALA A 2 16.71 2.52 6.93
N ARG A 3 15.49 2.62 7.45
CA ARG A 3 14.86 1.57 8.26
C ARG A 3 14.02 0.69 7.33
N TYR A 4 14.45 -0.55 7.16
CA TYR A 4 13.71 -1.56 6.41
C TYR A 4 12.85 -2.37 7.37
N GLU A 5 11.57 -2.50 7.06
CA GLU A 5 10.63 -3.33 7.80
C GLU A 5 9.92 -4.30 6.88
N ARG A 6 9.45 -5.41 7.46
CA ARG A 6 8.74 -6.45 6.74
C ARG A 6 7.26 -6.09 6.67
N ILE A 7 6.71 -6.11 5.46
CA ILE A 7 5.31 -5.81 5.18
C ILE A 7 4.67 -6.96 4.41
N SER A 8 3.38 -7.19 4.66
CA SER A 8 2.60 -8.18 3.92
C SER A 8 1.51 -7.51 3.11
N ILE A 9 1.60 -7.61 1.78
CA ILE A 9 0.58 -7.13 0.85
C ILE A 9 -0.48 -8.22 0.69
N LYS A 10 -1.75 -7.83 0.84
CA LYS A 10 -2.93 -8.68 0.69
C LYS A 10 -3.85 -8.07 -0.37
N LYS A 11 -4.52 -8.93 -1.13
CA LYS A 11 -5.54 -8.55 -2.10
C LYS A 11 -6.92 -8.70 -1.45
N LEU A 12 -7.76 -7.70 -1.59
CA LEU A 12 -9.17 -7.75 -1.19
C LEU A 12 -9.95 -8.41 -2.33
N GLU A 13 -10.47 -9.61 -2.11
CA GLU A 13 -11.39 -10.25 -3.05
C GLU A 13 -12.80 -10.27 -2.47
N GLU A 14 -13.77 -9.85 -3.28
CA GLU A 14 -15.19 -9.93 -2.95
C GLU A 14 -15.72 -11.29 -3.41
N LYS A 15 -16.05 -12.17 -2.46
CA LYS A 15 -16.76 -13.40 -2.81
C LYS A 15 -18.25 -13.11 -2.95
N ASN A 16 -18.78 -13.28 -4.15
CA ASN A 16 -20.23 -13.33 -4.35
C ASN A 16 -20.73 -14.75 -4.09
N ILE A 17 -21.42 -14.97 -2.98
CA ILE A 17 -22.06 -16.25 -2.69
C ILE A 17 -23.58 -16.05 -2.72
N LYS A 18 -24.25 -16.69 -3.69
CA LYS A 18 -25.72 -16.79 -3.78
C LYS A 18 -26.47 -15.45 -3.74
N GLY A 19 -26.04 -14.44 -4.51
CA GLY A 19 -26.84 -13.23 -4.75
C GLY A 19 -26.93 -12.26 -3.56
N ARG A 20 -26.22 -12.52 -2.47
CA ARG A 20 -25.97 -11.55 -1.39
C ARG A 20 -24.48 -11.20 -1.39
N ARG A 21 -24.16 -9.91 -1.40
CA ARG A 21 -22.79 -9.41 -1.27
C ARG A 21 -22.35 -9.66 0.17
N GLN A 22 -21.54 -10.69 0.43
CA GLN A 22 -20.98 -10.91 1.76
C GLN A 22 -19.54 -11.43 1.70
N GLU A 23 -18.75 -10.84 2.60
CA GLU A 23 -17.39 -11.14 3.02
C GLU A 23 -16.27 -10.68 2.07
N GLU A 24 -15.66 -9.57 2.45
CA GLU A 24 -14.36 -9.13 1.97
C GLU A 24 -13.27 -10.06 2.51
N CYS A 25 -12.65 -10.84 1.62
CA CYS A 25 -11.61 -11.79 2.01
C CYS A 25 -10.23 -11.23 1.65
N LEU A 26 -9.36 -11.09 2.64
CA LEU A 26 -7.98 -10.63 2.45
C LEU A 26 -7.08 -11.83 2.14
N ILE A 27 -6.65 -11.95 0.89
CA ILE A 27 -5.81 -13.04 0.42
C ILE A 27 -4.35 -12.58 0.41
N PRO A 28 -3.41 -13.32 1.03
CA PRO A 28 -2.01 -12.96 1.02
C PRO A 28 -1.47 -12.95 -0.42
N PHE A 29 -0.92 -11.81 -0.85
CA PHE A 29 -0.43 -11.60 -2.21
C PHE A 29 1.10 -11.65 -2.26
N TYR A 30 1.76 -10.81 -1.47
CA TYR A 30 3.21 -10.69 -1.52
C TYR A 30 3.77 -10.14 -0.20
N ASP A 31 4.73 -10.85 0.37
CA ASP A 31 5.45 -10.41 1.56
C ASP A 31 6.84 -9.90 1.14
N CYS A 32 7.21 -8.70 1.59
CA CYS A 32 8.49 -8.10 1.22
C CYS A 32 9.03 -7.10 2.24
N TRP A 33 10.28 -6.71 2.04
CA TRP A 33 10.92 -5.64 2.79
C TRP A 33 10.62 -4.29 2.15
N ALA A 34 10.15 -3.36 2.96
CA ALA A 34 9.87 -1.99 2.59
C ALA A 34 10.69 -1.01 3.43
N GLU A 35 11.21 0.02 2.79
CA GLU A 35 11.70 1.22 3.45
C GLU A 35 10.51 2.12 3.77
N ILE A 36 10.33 2.43 5.05
CA ILE A 36 9.22 3.28 5.50
C ILE A 36 9.64 4.74 5.33
N LEU A 37 8.94 5.43 4.45
CA LEU A 37 9.05 6.87 4.23
C LEU A 37 7.80 7.48 4.86
N ASP A 38 7.92 7.85 6.13
CA ASP A 38 6.84 8.52 6.83
C ASP A 38 6.73 9.98 6.35
N LEU A 39 5.51 10.45 6.06
CA LEU A 39 5.24 11.81 5.59
C LEU A 39 5.24 12.84 6.73
N TYR A 40 5.40 12.45 8.01
CA TYR A 40 5.30 13.35 9.17
C TYR A 40 6.33 14.49 9.22
N GLY A 41 7.31 14.52 8.32
CA GLY A 41 8.46 15.39 8.47
C GLY A 41 8.35 16.79 7.87
N GLN A 42 8.30 16.90 6.53
CA GLN A 42 8.88 18.09 5.90
C GLN A 42 8.23 18.55 4.57
N GLU A 43 7.18 17.91 4.07
CA GLU A 43 6.57 18.30 2.77
C GLU A 43 5.11 18.79 2.89
N LEU A 44 4.65 19.09 4.11
CA LEU A 44 3.31 19.63 4.41
C LEU A 44 3.27 21.17 4.30
N TYR A 45 3.61 21.73 3.14
CA TYR A 45 3.32 23.16 2.86
C TYR A 45 2.23 23.38 1.80
N GLY A 46 1.67 22.31 1.21
CA GLY A 46 0.64 22.44 0.16
C GLY A 46 -0.69 21.73 0.41
N ALA A 47 -0.76 20.78 1.33
CA ALA A 47 -1.94 19.93 1.49
C ALA A 47 -2.86 20.41 2.62
N LEU A 48 -3.37 21.62 2.45
CA LEU A 48 -4.48 22.13 3.23
C LEU A 48 -5.72 21.24 3.04
N GLN A 49 -6.26 20.77 4.17
CA GLN A 49 -7.63 20.30 4.38
C GLN A 49 -7.93 18.82 4.03
N MET A 50 -7.98 18.00 5.10
CA MET A 50 -9.06 17.02 5.36
C MET A 50 -8.86 15.52 5.05
N LYS A 51 -7.71 15.04 4.54
CA LYS A 51 -7.53 13.57 4.28
C LYS A 51 -6.20 12.93 4.69
N LEU A 52 -5.26 13.70 5.25
CA LEU A 52 -3.85 13.31 5.35
C LEU A 52 -3.40 12.78 6.72
N GLU A 53 -4.31 12.62 7.69
CA GLU A 53 -3.89 12.37 9.08
C GLU A 53 -3.13 11.05 9.28
N ASN A 54 -3.27 10.04 8.40
CA ASN A 54 -2.51 8.77 8.52
C ASN A 54 -2.05 8.23 7.15
N THR A 55 -1.27 9.01 6.39
CA THR A 55 -0.68 8.55 5.11
C THR A 55 0.77 8.13 5.31
N ILE A 56 1.11 6.92 4.85
CA ILE A 56 2.47 6.34 4.93
C ILE A 56 2.93 5.97 3.53
N ILE A 57 4.22 6.13 3.24
CA ILE A 57 4.81 5.71 1.97
C ILE A 57 5.72 4.51 2.21
N PHE A 58 5.40 3.38 1.60
CA PHE A 58 6.26 2.20 1.60
C PHE A 58 7.06 2.16 0.30
N LYS A 59 8.38 2.28 0.40
CA LYS A 59 9.28 2.11 -0.74
C LYS A 59 9.76 0.66 -0.79
N ILE A 60 9.29 -0.08 -1.77
CA ILE A 60 9.66 -1.49 -2.00
C ILE A 60 10.51 -1.63 -3.24
N ARG A 61 11.25 -2.74 -3.35
CA ARG A 61 11.92 -3.11 -4.60
C ARG A 61 10.89 -3.49 -5.65
N TYR A 62 11.12 -3.05 -6.88
CA TYR A 62 10.29 -3.45 -8.01
C TYR A 62 10.44 -4.96 -8.27
N CYS A 63 9.31 -5.64 -8.48
CA CYS A 63 9.27 -7.01 -8.97
C CYS A 63 8.07 -7.19 -9.91
N LYS A 64 8.07 -8.23 -10.73
CA LYS A 64 6.99 -8.48 -11.70
C LYS A 64 5.60 -8.60 -11.02
N LYS A 65 5.52 -9.15 -9.81
CA LYS A 65 4.27 -9.23 -9.02
C LYS A 65 3.74 -7.86 -8.62
N VAL A 66 4.63 -6.92 -8.28
CA VAL A 66 4.27 -5.55 -7.90
C VAL A 66 3.72 -4.76 -9.09
N GLU A 67 4.02 -5.18 -10.34
CA GLU A 67 3.40 -4.60 -11.53
C GLU A 67 1.89 -4.83 -11.58
N GLU A 68 1.37 -5.90 -10.95
CA GLU A 68 -0.08 -6.16 -10.83
C GLU A 68 -0.78 -5.09 -9.96
N LEU A 69 -0.05 -4.45 -9.02
CA LEU A 69 -0.58 -3.33 -8.24
C LEU A 69 -0.96 -2.13 -9.13
N ARG A 70 -0.42 -2.05 -10.35
CA ARG A 70 -0.73 -0.98 -11.31
C ARG A 70 -2.19 -1.00 -11.76
N ASN A 71 -2.84 -2.16 -11.71
CA ASN A 71 -4.24 -2.33 -12.09
C ASN A 71 -5.23 -1.69 -11.10
N LYS A 72 -4.74 -1.04 -10.01
CA LYS A 72 -5.55 -0.39 -8.98
C LYS A 72 -6.61 -1.30 -8.37
N GLU A 73 -6.29 -2.58 -8.22
CA GLU A 73 -7.16 -3.49 -7.46
C GLU A 73 -7.07 -3.13 -5.96
N ASN A 74 -8.09 -3.47 -5.18
CA ASN A 74 -8.17 -3.19 -3.75
C ASN A 74 -7.07 -3.97 -3.00
N PHE A 75 -5.87 -3.41 -2.88
CA PHE A 75 -4.76 -3.99 -2.14
C PHE A 75 -4.59 -3.33 -0.77
N ILE A 76 -4.30 -4.15 0.24
CA ILE A 76 -4.03 -3.72 1.61
C ILE A 76 -2.64 -4.18 2.02
N VAL A 77 -1.86 -3.28 2.62
CA VAL A 77 -0.60 -3.58 3.27
C VAL A 77 -0.84 -3.77 4.76
N GLU A 78 -0.40 -4.90 5.31
CA GLU A 78 -0.38 -5.14 6.75
C GLU A 78 1.05 -4.95 7.26
N TRP A 79 1.19 -4.08 8.27
CA TRP A 79 2.46 -3.77 8.90
C TRP A 79 2.23 -3.50 10.39
N GLN A 80 3.00 -4.16 11.28
CA GLN A 80 2.88 -4.05 12.74
C GLN A 80 1.44 -4.23 13.28
N GLY A 81 0.64 -5.09 12.64
CA GLY A 81 -0.76 -5.33 13.02
C GLY A 81 -1.75 -4.24 12.59
N ARG A 82 -1.28 -3.23 11.86
CA ARG A 82 -2.10 -2.18 11.24
C ARG A 82 -2.30 -2.47 9.77
N LYS A 83 -3.44 -2.03 9.22
CA LYS A 83 -3.79 -2.18 7.81
C LYS A 83 -3.74 -0.84 7.11
N TYR A 84 -3.19 -0.84 5.90
CA TYR A 84 -3.03 0.35 5.08
C TYR A 84 -3.54 0.06 3.67
N GLU A 85 -4.55 0.80 3.22
CA GLU A 85 -5.04 0.70 1.86
C GLU A 85 -4.08 1.40 0.89
N ILE A 86 -3.71 0.73 -0.20
CA ILE A 86 -2.89 1.30 -1.25
C ILE A 86 -3.77 2.14 -2.17
N TYR A 87 -3.69 3.47 -2.08
CA TYR A 87 -4.46 4.36 -2.95
C TYR A 87 -3.70 4.79 -4.20
N TYR A 88 -2.35 4.82 -4.15
CA TYR A 88 -1.53 5.22 -5.29
C TYR A 88 -0.16 4.52 -5.30
N PRO A 89 0.07 3.58 -6.24
CA PRO A 89 1.40 3.02 -6.49
C PRO A 89 2.17 3.88 -7.49
N ASP A 90 3.30 4.44 -7.06
CA ASP A 90 4.22 5.21 -7.89
C ASP A 90 5.43 4.36 -8.31
N PHE A 91 5.52 4.07 -9.60
CA PHE A 91 6.56 3.20 -10.17
C PHE A 91 7.85 3.94 -10.54
N LEU A 92 8.03 5.21 -10.13
CA LEU A 92 9.25 6.01 -10.39
C LEU A 92 9.69 6.01 -11.89
N GLY A 93 8.73 5.89 -12.81
CA GLY A 93 8.97 5.92 -14.26
C GLY A 93 9.69 4.68 -14.82
N TYR A 94 10.78 4.90 -15.56
CA TYR A 94 11.54 3.85 -16.27
C TYR A 94 12.55 3.11 -15.38
N ASN A 95 12.88 3.65 -14.21
CA ASN A 95 13.77 3.00 -13.27
C ASN A 95 13.00 1.94 -12.47
N LYS A 96 12.89 0.73 -13.07
CA LYS A 96 12.33 -0.51 -12.48
C LYS A 96 13.14 -1.05 -11.28
N GLN A 97 13.64 -0.17 -10.42
CA GLN A 97 14.41 -0.52 -9.23
C GLN A 97 13.53 -0.48 -7.97
N PHE A 98 12.68 0.54 -7.85
CA PHE A 98 11.86 0.76 -6.68
C PHE A 98 10.45 1.23 -7.05
N VAL A 99 9.50 0.96 -6.15
CA VAL A 99 8.12 1.42 -6.24
C VAL A 99 7.77 2.06 -4.90
N LYS A 100 7.17 3.25 -4.94
CA LYS A 100 6.64 3.94 -3.76
C LYS A 100 5.15 3.70 -3.69
N LEU A 101 4.71 2.89 -2.73
CA LEU A 101 3.31 2.67 -2.44
C LEU A 101 2.85 3.75 -1.47
N LYS A 102 1.99 4.66 -1.93
CA LYS A 102 1.32 5.59 -1.04
C LYS A 102 0.09 4.89 -0.48
N CYS A 103 0.07 4.78 0.84
CA CYS A 103 -0.98 4.06 1.55
C CYS A 103 -1.62 4.94 2.60
N LYS A 104 -2.90 4.68 2.86
CA LYS A 104 -3.67 5.33 3.91
C LYS A 104 -4.04 4.29 4.96
N GLU A 105 -3.82 4.60 6.23
CA GLU A 105 -4.25 3.73 7.33
C GLU A 105 -5.76 3.56 7.32
N VAL A 106 -6.21 2.31 7.43
CA VAL A 106 -7.61 1.92 7.59
C VAL A 106 -7.75 1.17 8.90
N LEU A 107 -8.60 1.69 9.80
CA LEU A 107 -8.92 1.11 11.11
C LEU A 107 -9.97 0.01 10.96
#